data_AF-A0A1I8CUK0-F1
#
_entry.id   AF-A0A1I8CUK0-F1
#
_cell.length_a   1.000
_cell.length_b   1.000
_cell.length_c   1.000
_cell.angle_alpha   90.00
_cell.angle_beta   90.00
_cell.angle_gamma   90.00
#
_symmetry.space_group_name_H-M   'P 1'
#
loop_
_entity.id
_entity.type
_entity.pdbx_description
1 polymer ?
#
loop_
_entity_poly.entity_id
_entity_poly.type
_entity_poly.pdbx_seq_one_letter_code
_entity_poly.pdbx_strand_id
1 'polypeptide(L)'
;MLVDKDTNILEDYYKRSNIKKFPTFVALLSLLFGWLLNIITLAWVHDRVPMDRAPLPDLFFSLFPEIPEAIRITEIIMLFMIVNCLVVIYLHQHRWIVARRVFFCVAVSYVFRAICITIFQVPVPSTKTFCAPQTSGGLSVVVDRVLQTFWSAGIEALRPRVLCGDLIVSGHTISLFTALHAFKYYSPKKVAVIEWLYRTLAFIAIICILLSRKHYTIDVFLGYVVATNVFRTYHSLMHSYHQNELEKNLHSQNWLTPAVVYFEKDALPPYLFSNVLQFPKVVTRLCRKDSN
;
A
#
# COMPACT_ATOMS: atom_id res chain seq x y z
N MET A 1 -40.04 -18.94 -8.09
CA MET A 1 -39.02 -19.95 -7.73
C MET A 1 -38.18 -20.24 -8.97
N LEU A 2 -37.20 -19.38 -9.26
CA LEU A 2 -36.12 -19.69 -10.18
C LEU A 2 -34.92 -19.90 -9.26
N VAL A 3 -34.69 -21.16 -8.89
CA VAL A 3 -33.48 -21.57 -8.17
C VAL A 3 -32.35 -21.36 -9.17
N ASP A 4 -31.56 -20.33 -8.90
CA ASP A 4 -30.49 -19.82 -9.73
C ASP A 4 -29.43 -20.92 -9.96
N LYS A 5 -29.41 -21.47 -11.18
CA LYS A 5 -28.49 -22.55 -11.58
C LYS A 5 -27.03 -22.09 -11.50
N ASP A 6 -26.77 -20.79 -11.65
CA ASP A 6 -25.43 -20.24 -11.64
C ASP A 6 -24.82 -20.24 -10.23
N THR A 7 -25.63 -20.04 -9.20
CA THR A 7 -25.15 -20.12 -7.81
C THR A 7 -24.72 -21.53 -7.42
N ASN A 8 -25.42 -22.57 -7.88
CA ASN A 8 -25.06 -23.97 -7.61
C ASN A 8 -23.78 -24.40 -8.33
N ILE A 9 -23.54 -23.93 -9.56
CA ILE A 9 -22.30 -24.21 -10.31
C ILE A 9 -21.10 -23.50 -9.65
N LEU A 10 -21.29 -22.26 -9.20
CA LEU A 10 -20.30 -21.51 -8.42
C LEU A 10 -19.99 -22.20 -7.09
N GLU A 11 -21.01 -22.69 -6.37
CA GLU A 11 -20.82 -23.37 -5.10
C GLU A 11 -20.08 -24.71 -5.25
N ASP A 12 -20.40 -25.49 -6.29
CA ASP A 12 -19.67 -26.72 -6.63
C ASP A 12 -18.24 -26.46 -7.11
N TYR A 13 -18.01 -25.42 -7.92
CA TYR A 13 -16.65 -25.03 -8.33
C TYR A 13 -15.84 -24.51 -7.14
N TYR A 14 -16.45 -23.78 -6.20
CA TYR A 14 -15.81 -23.28 -4.99
C TYR A 14 -15.49 -24.41 -4.00
N LYS A 15 -16.37 -25.41 -3.89
CA LYS A 15 -16.12 -26.67 -3.17
C LYS A 15 -14.97 -27.45 -3.78
N ARG A 16 -14.81 -27.37 -5.11
CA ARG A 16 -13.78 -28.08 -5.89
C ARG A 16 -12.44 -27.32 -5.91
N SER A 17 -12.47 -25.98 -5.87
CA SER A 17 -11.29 -25.14 -5.73
C SER A 17 -10.88 -25.08 -4.26
N ASN A 18 -10.03 -26.00 -3.82
CA ASN A 18 -9.36 -25.90 -2.53
C ASN A 18 -8.43 -24.68 -2.52
N ILE A 19 -8.96 -23.50 -2.22
CA ILE A 19 -8.18 -22.26 -2.12
C ILE A 19 -7.13 -22.45 -1.03
N LYS A 20 -5.86 -22.44 -1.41
CA LYS A 20 -4.77 -22.65 -0.49
C LYS A 20 -4.50 -21.36 0.28
N LYS A 21 -4.34 -21.48 1.60
CA LYS A 21 -3.94 -20.35 2.46
C LYS A 21 -2.45 -20.04 2.35
N PHE A 22 -1.65 -21.03 1.95
CA PHE A 22 -0.19 -20.92 1.87
C PHE A 22 0.31 -19.78 0.97
N PRO A 23 -0.22 -19.56 -0.26
CA PRO A 23 0.15 -18.39 -1.06
C PRO A 23 -0.15 -17.05 -0.35
N THR A 24 -1.20 -16.97 0.47
CA THR A 24 -1.47 -15.75 1.25
C THR A 24 -0.43 -15.53 2.33
N PHE A 25 0.01 -16.61 2.98
CA PHE A 25 1.10 -16.56 3.95
C PHE A 25 2.41 -16.10 3.29
N VAL A 26 2.73 -16.61 2.10
CA VAL A 26 3.90 -16.16 1.32
C VAL A 26 3.79 -14.66 1.01
N ALA A 27 2.64 -14.17 0.54
CA ALA A 27 2.44 -12.75 0.26
C ALA A 27 2.57 -11.87 1.52
N LEU A 28 2.10 -12.35 2.67
CA LEU A 28 2.28 -11.67 3.96
C LEU A 28 3.76 -11.61 4.35
N LEU A 29 4.51 -12.69 4.19
CA LEU A 29 5.96 -12.70 4.44
C LEU A 29 6.70 -11.73 3.49
N SER A 30 6.31 -11.67 2.21
CA SER A 30 6.87 -10.69 1.27
C SER A 30 6.59 -9.25 1.70
N LEU A 31 5.39 -8.97 2.22
CA LEU A 31 5.04 -7.65 2.75
C LEU A 31 5.89 -7.30 3.97
N LEU A 32 6.01 -8.22 4.94
CA LEU A 32 6.84 -8.03 6.13
C LEU A 32 8.31 -7.82 5.77
N PHE A 33 8.81 -8.59 4.79
CA PHE A 33 10.16 -8.41 4.26
C PHE A 33 10.35 -7.03 3.64
N GLY A 34 9.45 -6.60 2.75
CA GLY A 34 9.51 -5.27 2.14
C GLY A 34 9.45 -4.15 3.17
N TRP A 35 8.59 -4.27 4.18
CA TRP A 35 8.49 -3.31 5.27
C TRP A 35 9.76 -3.27 6.14
N LEU A 36 10.28 -4.42 6.56
CA LEU A 36 11.53 -4.52 7.32
C LEU A 36 12.70 -3.94 6.53
N LEU A 37 12.79 -4.23 5.23
CA LEU A 37 13.82 -3.68 4.35
C LEU A 37 13.79 -2.15 4.34
N ASN A 38 12.60 -1.52 4.30
CA ASN A 38 12.50 -0.06 4.40
C ASN A 38 13.00 0.49 5.74
N ILE A 39 12.72 -0.20 6.85
CA ILE A 39 13.21 0.22 8.17
C ILE A 39 14.73 0.13 8.24
N ILE A 40 15.31 -0.98 7.78
CA ILE A 40 16.76 -1.19 7.73
C ILE A 40 17.41 -0.13 6.84
N THR A 41 16.88 0.08 5.63
CA THR A 41 17.38 1.10 4.70
C THR A 41 17.31 2.49 5.33
N LEU A 42 16.21 2.85 5.99
CA LEU A 42 16.10 4.16 6.65
C LEU A 42 17.13 4.34 7.77
N ALA A 43 17.32 3.32 8.61
CA ALA A 43 18.32 3.34 9.67
C ALA A 43 19.76 3.45 9.12
N TRP A 44 20.04 2.83 7.98
CA TRP A 44 21.34 2.88 7.31
C TRP A 44 21.61 4.18 6.55
N VAL A 45 20.57 4.72 5.87
CA VAL A 45 20.67 5.97 5.10
C VAL A 45 20.75 7.19 6.02
N HIS A 46 20.16 7.15 7.21
CA HIS A 46 20.19 8.28 8.13
C HIS A 46 21.59 8.83 8.43
N ASP A 47 22.59 7.95 8.58
CA ASP A 47 23.98 8.36 8.82
C ASP A 47 24.71 8.83 7.54
N ARG A 48 24.05 8.79 6.37
CA ARG A 48 24.58 9.14 5.05
C ARG A 48 23.85 10.29 4.35
N VAL A 49 22.75 10.77 4.93
CA VAL A 49 22.03 11.93 4.40
C VAL A 49 22.93 13.16 4.55
N PRO A 50 23.09 13.98 3.47
CA PRO A 50 23.80 15.25 3.57
C PRO A 50 22.97 16.23 4.41
N MET A 51 23.38 16.47 5.65
CA MET A 51 22.70 17.37 6.61
C MET A 51 23.16 18.83 6.47
N ASP A 52 24.31 19.01 5.86
CA ASP A 52 25.08 20.24 5.65
C ASP A 52 24.70 20.97 4.34
N ARG A 53 23.78 20.41 3.56
CA ARG A 53 23.29 21.00 2.30
C ARG A 53 21.88 21.56 2.45
N ALA A 54 21.62 22.68 1.77
CA ALA A 54 20.29 23.26 1.69
C ALA A 54 19.31 22.33 0.94
N PRO A 55 17.98 22.45 1.22
CA PRO A 55 16.96 21.72 0.48
C PRO A 55 17.05 21.97 -1.03
N LEU A 56 16.70 20.95 -1.82
CA LEU A 56 16.63 21.08 -3.27
C LEU A 56 15.47 22.02 -3.67
N PRO A 57 15.61 22.77 -4.79
CA PRO A 57 14.52 23.61 -5.28
C PRO A 57 13.34 22.72 -5.71
N ASP A 58 12.17 23.01 -5.18
CA ASP A 58 10.92 22.32 -5.49
C ASP A 58 9.85 23.35 -5.82
N LEU A 59 9.14 23.15 -6.94
CA LEU A 59 8.12 24.08 -7.42
C LEU A 59 6.97 24.27 -6.42
N PHE A 60 6.57 23.22 -5.69
CA PHE A 60 5.52 23.37 -4.70
C PHE A 60 5.99 24.19 -3.51
N PHE A 61 7.25 24.02 -3.10
CA PHE A 61 7.82 24.73 -1.95
C PHE A 61 8.06 26.21 -2.23
N SER A 62 8.24 26.61 -3.50
CA SER A 62 8.33 28.02 -3.88
C SER A 62 6.96 28.72 -3.90
N LEU A 63 5.88 27.96 -4.08
CA LEU A 63 4.51 28.48 -4.17
C LEU A 63 3.79 28.50 -2.82
N PHE A 64 4.06 27.53 -1.95
CA PHE A 64 3.30 27.32 -0.71
C PHE A 64 4.16 27.38 0.56
N PRO A 65 3.61 27.91 1.67
CA PRO A 65 4.31 27.97 2.94
C PRO A 65 4.47 26.58 3.58
N GLU A 66 5.45 26.47 4.47
CA GLU A 66 5.66 25.27 5.29
C GLU A 66 4.70 25.26 6.49
N ILE A 67 3.94 24.17 6.63
CA ILE A 67 3.05 23.89 7.76
C ILE A 67 3.38 22.49 8.28
N PRO A 68 4.36 22.32 9.21
CA PRO A 68 4.83 21.01 9.65
C PRO A 68 3.73 20.11 10.21
N GLU A 69 2.72 20.70 10.87
CA GLU A 69 1.61 19.98 11.49
C GLU A 69 0.64 19.32 10.50
N ALA A 70 0.71 19.70 9.22
CA ALA A 70 -0.12 19.11 8.17
C ALA A 70 0.11 17.60 8.02
N ILE A 71 1.30 17.09 8.39
CA ILE A 71 1.60 15.65 8.30
C ILE A 71 0.66 14.81 9.17
N ARG A 72 0.20 15.32 10.32
CA ARG A 72 -0.74 14.60 11.20
C ARG A 72 -2.06 14.31 10.48
N ILE A 73 -2.54 15.25 9.67
CA ILE A 73 -3.77 15.09 8.89
C ILE A 73 -3.59 13.97 7.87
N THR A 74 -2.47 13.98 7.13
CA THR A 74 -2.13 12.91 6.20
C THR A 74 -2.11 11.55 6.89
N GLU A 75 -1.46 11.43 8.04
CA GLU A 75 -1.33 10.16 8.75
C GLU A 75 -2.67 9.62 9.25
N ILE A 76 -3.56 10.50 9.74
CA ILE A 76 -4.93 10.13 10.12
C ILE A 76 -5.70 9.62 8.90
N ILE A 77 -5.66 10.35 7.78
CA ILE A 77 -6.34 9.95 6.54
C ILE A 77 -5.77 8.61 6.03
N MET A 78 -4.45 8.46 6.02
CA MET A 78 -3.78 7.24 5.60
C MET A 78 -4.18 6.05 6.47
N LEU A 79 -4.12 6.20 7.79
CA LEU A 79 -4.55 5.17 8.73
C LEU A 79 -6.02 4.79 8.52
N PHE A 80 -6.90 5.77 8.36
CA PHE A 80 -8.30 5.54 8.04
C PHE A 80 -8.45 4.70 6.76
N MET A 81 -7.76 5.06 5.67
CA MET A 81 -7.83 4.32 4.41
C MET A 81 -7.25 2.90 4.51
N ILE A 82 -6.14 2.72 5.23
CA ILE A 82 -5.52 1.40 5.45
C ILE A 82 -6.46 0.51 6.27
N VAL A 83 -7.01 1.00 7.38
CA VAL A 83 -7.94 0.23 8.22
C VAL A 83 -9.16 -0.18 7.42
N ASN A 84 -9.77 0.72 6.65
CA ASN A 84 -10.89 0.37 5.81
C ASN A 84 -10.53 -0.63 4.70
N CYS A 85 -9.34 -0.53 4.11
CA CYS A 85 -8.83 -1.53 3.15
C CYS A 85 -8.74 -2.91 3.81
N LEU A 86 -8.21 -3.01 5.03
CA LEU A 86 -8.17 -4.26 5.79
C LEU A 86 -9.57 -4.79 6.13
N VAL A 87 -10.52 -3.90 6.45
CA VAL A 87 -11.93 -4.28 6.66
C VAL A 87 -12.54 -4.85 5.37
N VAL A 88 -12.31 -4.21 4.21
CA VAL A 88 -12.77 -4.72 2.91
C VAL A 88 -12.16 -6.10 2.64
N ILE A 89 -10.85 -6.28 2.83
CA ILE A 89 -10.17 -7.57 2.67
C ILE A 89 -10.80 -8.63 3.58
N TYR A 90 -11.03 -8.31 4.85
CA TYR A 90 -11.56 -9.25 5.83
C TYR A 90 -13.00 -9.69 5.53
N LEU A 91 -13.85 -8.73 5.13
CA LEU A 91 -15.25 -8.97 4.80
C LEU A 91 -15.44 -9.55 3.38
N HIS A 92 -14.44 -9.49 2.50
CA HIS A 92 -14.59 -10.00 1.14
C HIS A 92 -14.83 -11.52 1.12
N GLN A 93 -15.76 -12.00 0.30
CA GLN A 93 -16.04 -13.45 0.17
C GLN A 93 -14.78 -14.28 -0.16
N HIS A 94 -13.90 -13.70 -0.99
CA HIS A 94 -12.62 -14.26 -1.39
C HIS A 94 -11.42 -13.65 -0.64
N ARG A 95 -11.58 -13.36 0.65
CA ARG A 95 -10.58 -12.67 1.50
C ARG A 95 -9.12 -13.12 1.32
N TRP A 96 -8.87 -14.42 1.20
CA TRP A 96 -7.51 -14.95 1.03
C TRP A 96 -6.89 -14.55 -0.32
N ILE A 97 -7.69 -14.58 -1.39
CA ILE A 97 -7.26 -14.16 -2.73
C ILE A 97 -7.04 -12.64 -2.75
N VAL A 98 -7.96 -11.86 -2.17
CA VAL A 98 -7.80 -10.40 -2.12
C VAL A 98 -6.58 -10.01 -1.30
N ALA A 99 -6.41 -10.60 -0.11
CA ALA A 99 -5.29 -10.34 0.78
C ALA A 99 -3.95 -10.59 0.09
N ARG A 100 -3.76 -11.75 -0.56
CA ARG A 100 -2.49 -12.05 -1.23
C ARG A 100 -2.19 -11.10 -2.38
N ARG A 101 -3.20 -10.69 -3.16
CA ARG A 101 -3.04 -9.72 -4.26
C ARG A 101 -2.60 -8.35 -3.74
N VAL A 102 -3.29 -7.83 -2.71
CA VAL A 102 -2.99 -6.52 -2.13
C VAL A 102 -1.64 -6.55 -1.40
N PHE A 103 -1.37 -7.54 -0.56
CA PHE A 103 -0.10 -7.66 0.17
C PHE A 103 1.09 -7.77 -0.78
N PHE A 104 0.97 -8.54 -1.86
CA PHE A 104 2.04 -8.63 -2.85
C PHE A 104 2.27 -7.30 -3.58
N CYS A 105 1.22 -6.56 -3.95
CA CYS A 105 1.37 -5.23 -4.55
C CYS A 105 2.09 -4.24 -3.63
N VAL A 106 1.74 -4.24 -2.34
CA VAL A 106 2.43 -3.38 -1.34
C VAL A 106 3.88 -3.84 -1.16
N ALA A 107 4.13 -5.14 -1.07
CA ALA A 107 5.47 -5.72 -0.91
C ALA A 107 6.41 -5.27 -2.04
N VAL A 108 5.99 -5.41 -3.30
CA VAL A 108 6.78 -5.00 -4.47
C VAL A 108 7.04 -3.50 -4.45
N SER A 109 6.03 -2.69 -4.12
CA SER A 109 6.18 -1.23 -4.03
C SER A 109 7.19 -0.82 -2.95
N TYR A 110 7.19 -1.51 -1.81
CA TYR A 110 8.12 -1.28 -0.70
C TYR A 110 9.55 -1.73 -1.02
N VAL A 111 9.73 -2.86 -1.70
CA VAL A 111 11.06 -3.27 -2.17
C VAL A 111 11.62 -2.25 -3.16
N PHE A 112 10.80 -1.78 -4.11
CA PHE A 112 11.21 -0.74 -5.05
C PHE A 112 11.64 0.55 -4.33
N ARG A 113 10.84 1.02 -3.36
CA ARG A 113 11.18 2.17 -2.52
C ARG A 113 12.51 1.99 -1.79
N ALA A 114 12.72 0.85 -1.15
CA ALA A 114 13.96 0.59 -0.42
C ALA A 114 15.19 0.62 -1.33
N ILE A 115 15.07 0.07 -2.56
CA ILE A 115 16.13 0.16 -3.57
C ILE A 115 16.40 1.62 -3.94
N CYS A 116 15.37 2.43 -4.22
CA CYS A 116 15.53 3.84 -4.57
C CYS A 116 16.21 4.66 -3.48
N ILE A 117 15.79 4.51 -2.22
CA ILE A 117 16.38 5.22 -1.07
C ILE A 117 17.85 4.78 -0.85
N THR A 118 18.17 3.52 -1.12
CA THR A 118 19.55 3.01 -1.01
C THR A 118 20.45 3.55 -2.13
N ILE A 119 19.93 3.74 -3.34
CA ILE A 119 20.71 4.23 -4.49
C ILE A 119 20.95 5.73 -4.42
N PHE A 120 19.92 6.51 -4.07
CA PHE A 120 19.98 7.97 -4.14
C PHE A 120 19.65 8.58 -2.77
N GLN A 121 20.52 9.45 -2.27
CA GLN A 121 20.32 10.17 -1.01
C GLN A 121 20.26 11.66 -1.31
N VAL A 122 19.13 12.28 -0.94
CA VAL A 122 18.89 13.72 -1.13
C VAL A 122 18.92 14.45 0.21
N PRO A 123 19.23 15.76 0.23
CA PRO A 123 19.17 16.56 1.44
C PRO A 123 17.73 16.72 1.96
N VAL A 124 17.59 17.00 3.24
CA VAL A 124 16.28 17.12 3.90
C VAL A 124 15.49 18.32 3.32
N PRO A 125 14.19 18.15 3.00
CA PRO A 125 13.36 19.17 2.36
C PRO A 125 13.04 20.40 3.22
N SER A 126 13.29 20.35 4.53
CA SER A 126 13.11 21.47 5.44
C SER A 126 14.26 21.58 6.45
N THR A 127 14.74 22.80 6.65
CA THR A 127 15.74 23.15 7.67
C THR A 127 15.20 23.10 9.10
N LYS A 128 13.87 23.04 9.27
CA LYS A 128 13.19 22.95 10.58
C LYS A 128 12.93 21.51 11.00
N THR A 129 13.22 20.53 10.13
CA THR A 129 13.01 19.12 10.46
C THR A 129 14.08 18.65 11.43
N PHE A 130 13.65 18.19 12.60
CA PHE A 130 14.54 17.59 13.58
C PHE A 130 15.05 16.23 13.08
N CYS A 131 16.37 16.07 13.05
CA CYS A 131 17.05 14.80 12.79
C CYS A 131 17.94 14.46 13.98
N ALA A 132 17.94 13.20 14.40
CA ALA A 132 18.88 12.72 15.41
C ALA A 132 20.34 12.93 14.94
N PRO A 133 21.29 13.10 15.87
CA PRO A 133 22.70 13.20 15.51
C PRO A 133 23.15 11.91 14.83
N GLN A 134 23.90 12.07 13.73
CA GLN A 134 24.52 10.95 13.03
C GLN A 134 25.55 10.31 13.96
N THR A 135 25.43 9.01 14.15
CA THR A 135 26.40 8.20 14.89
C THR A 135 27.24 7.46 13.86
N SER A 136 28.47 7.09 14.19
CA SER A 136 29.46 6.48 13.26
C SER A 136 29.11 5.08 12.72
N GLY A 137 27.83 4.75 12.54
CA GLY A 137 27.36 3.58 11.78
C GLY A 137 27.55 2.24 12.49
N GLY A 138 27.71 2.23 13.81
CA GLY A 138 27.82 0.98 14.58
C GLY A 138 26.58 0.09 14.40
N LEU A 139 26.79 -1.21 14.14
CA LEU A 139 25.71 -2.17 13.88
C LEU A 139 24.69 -2.23 15.02
N SER A 140 25.13 -2.10 16.27
CA SER A 140 24.26 -2.04 17.45
C SER A 140 23.28 -0.88 17.41
N VAL A 141 23.74 0.31 16.99
CA VAL A 141 22.91 1.52 16.91
C VAL A 141 21.87 1.41 15.79
N VAL A 142 22.24 0.78 14.67
CA VAL A 142 21.30 0.49 13.57
C VAL A 142 20.20 -0.46 14.04
N VAL A 143 20.57 -1.52 14.77
CA VAL A 143 19.60 -2.49 15.33
C VAL A 143 18.64 -1.81 16.31
N ASP A 144 19.15 -0.96 17.21
CA ASP A 144 18.30 -0.22 18.15
C ASP A 144 17.30 0.69 17.43
N ARG A 145 17.75 1.42 16.39
CA ARG A 145 16.88 2.26 15.55
C ARG A 145 15.81 1.44 14.82
N VAL A 146 16.17 0.25 14.32
CA VAL A 146 15.22 -0.68 13.69
C VAL A 146 14.17 -1.13 14.69
N LEU A 147 14.57 -1.60 15.88
CA LEU A 147 13.64 -2.03 16.94
C LEU A 147 12.70 -0.91 17.38
N GLN A 148 13.22 0.32 17.51
CA GLN A 148 12.43 1.48 17.88
C GLN A 148 11.40 1.89 16.82
N THR A 149 11.74 1.75 15.53
CA THR A 149 10.89 2.15 14.40
C THR A 149 9.91 1.07 13.99
N PHE A 150 10.25 -0.20 14.23
CA PHE A 150 9.39 -1.35 13.96
C PHE A 150 8.03 -1.21 14.65
N TRP A 151 8.01 -0.78 15.92
CA TRP A 151 6.76 -0.62 16.66
C TRP A 151 5.89 0.55 16.22
N SER A 152 6.47 1.61 15.65
CA SER A 152 5.69 2.77 15.19
C SER A 152 5.18 2.62 13.76
N ALA A 153 5.58 1.58 13.03
CA ALA A 153 5.30 1.38 11.60
C ALA A 153 5.65 2.61 10.73
N GLY A 154 6.53 3.49 11.20
CA GLY A 154 6.86 4.74 10.55
C GLY A 154 5.81 5.85 10.66
N ILE A 155 4.86 5.80 11.60
CA ILE A 155 3.85 6.87 11.78
C ILE A 155 4.35 7.88 12.82
N GLU A 156 4.50 9.16 12.43
CA GLU A 156 4.94 10.27 13.28
C GLU A 156 3.97 10.54 14.44
N ALA A 157 2.66 10.36 14.22
CA ALA A 157 1.63 10.51 15.25
C ALA A 157 1.73 9.48 16.39
N LEU A 158 2.29 8.29 16.13
CA LEU A 158 2.53 7.27 17.17
C LEU A 158 3.84 7.53 17.92
N ARG A 159 4.88 7.97 17.19
CA ARG A 159 6.16 8.34 17.77
C ARG A 159 6.87 9.33 16.84
N PRO A 160 7.38 10.48 17.35
CA PRO A 160 8.10 11.44 16.53
C PRO A 160 9.23 10.75 15.77
N ARG A 161 9.26 10.91 14.45
CA ARG A 161 10.35 10.37 13.62
C ARG A 161 11.62 11.15 13.89
N VAL A 162 12.62 10.46 14.42
CA VAL A 162 13.97 10.99 14.67
C VAL A 162 14.96 10.65 13.55
N LEU A 163 14.61 9.69 12.70
CA LEU A 163 15.42 9.22 11.58
C LEU A 163 15.07 9.98 10.30
N CYS A 164 16.10 10.51 9.64
CA CYS A 164 16.01 11.25 8.38
C CYS A 164 16.57 10.42 7.22
N GLY A 165 16.11 10.68 5.98
CA GLY A 165 16.54 9.94 4.79
C GLY A 165 15.43 9.24 4.01
N ASP A 166 14.19 9.33 4.49
CA ASP A 166 12.99 8.86 3.78
C ASP A 166 12.53 9.86 2.70
N LEU A 167 13.40 10.15 1.73
CA LEU A 167 13.26 11.32 0.86
C LEU A 167 13.21 10.98 -0.64
N ILE A 168 12.95 9.71 -0.98
CA ILE A 168 12.73 9.27 -2.36
C ILE A 168 11.68 8.17 -2.35
N VAL A 169 10.64 8.36 -3.16
CA VAL A 169 9.44 7.50 -3.21
C VAL A 169 8.73 7.48 -1.84
N SER A 170 7.69 8.30 -1.70
CA SER A 170 6.99 8.44 -0.41
C SER A 170 6.22 7.16 -0.03
N GLY A 171 6.54 6.61 1.15
CA GLY A 171 5.82 5.48 1.73
C GLY A 171 4.37 5.79 2.09
N HIS A 172 4.10 7.03 2.55
CA HIS A 172 2.73 7.51 2.80
C HIS A 172 1.89 7.47 1.52
N THR A 173 2.45 7.99 0.43
CA THR A 173 1.79 8.01 -0.87
C THR A 173 1.56 6.59 -1.41
N ILE A 174 2.52 5.68 -1.27
CA ILE A 174 2.34 4.27 -1.65
C ILE A 174 1.16 3.66 -0.90
N SER A 175 1.11 3.84 0.42
CA SER A 175 0.04 3.28 1.26
C SER A 175 -1.33 3.87 0.90
N LEU A 176 -1.42 5.20 0.75
CA LEU A 176 -2.64 5.90 0.36
C LEU A 176 -3.20 5.40 -0.97
N PHE A 177 -2.38 5.39 -2.02
CA PHE A 177 -2.86 5.00 -3.35
C PHE A 177 -3.08 3.50 -3.48
N THR A 178 -2.28 2.66 -2.81
CA THR A 178 -2.56 1.22 -2.81
C THR A 178 -3.86 0.90 -2.10
N ALA A 179 -4.15 1.57 -0.97
CA ALA A 179 -5.45 1.45 -0.29
C ALA A 179 -6.60 1.98 -1.16
N LEU A 180 -6.41 3.11 -1.86
CA LEU A 180 -7.41 3.65 -2.79
C LEU A 180 -7.71 2.69 -3.95
N HIS A 181 -6.67 2.13 -4.58
CA HIS A 181 -6.83 1.18 -5.69
C HIS A 181 -7.44 -0.13 -5.23
N ALA A 182 -7.02 -0.65 -4.07
CA ALA A 182 -7.61 -1.84 -3.47
C ALA A 182 -9.10 -1.61 -3.14
N PHE A 183 -9.43 -0.49 -2.51
CA PHE A 183 -10.83 -0.14 -2.24
C PHE A 183 -11.64 -0.05 -3.54
N LYS A 184 -11.16 0.69 -4.53
CA LYS A 184 -11.85 0.83 -5.83
C LYS A 184 -12.06 -0.52 -6.52
N TYR A 185 -11.07 -1.40 -6.50
CA TYR A 185 -11.11 -2.65 -7.24
C TYR A 185 -11.92 -3.74 -6.54
N TYR A 186 -11.89 -3.80 -5.20
CA TYR A 186 -12.51 -4.89 -4.42
C TYR A 186 -13.82 -4.49 -3.73
N SER A 187 -14.18 -3.21 -3.71
CA SER A 187 -15.45 -2.75 -3.14
C SER A 187 -16.63 -2.97 -4.11
N PRO A 188 -17.86 -3.20 -3.61
CA PRO A 188 -19.04 -3.34 -4.46
C PRO A 188 -19.33 -2.06 -5.26
N LYS A 189 -19.77 -2.19 -6.53
CA LYS A 189 -20.06 -1.04 -7.41
C LYS A 189 -21.14 -0.09 -6.87
N LYS A 190 -21.95 -0.52 -5.91
CA LYS A 190 -23.05 0.26 -5.31
C LYS A 190 -22.57 1.39 -4.37
N VAL A 191 -21.27 1.47 -4.05
CA VAL A 191 -20.71 2.49 -3.14
C VAL A 191 -19.91 3.59 -3.84
N ALA A 192 -20.36 4.05 -5.01
CA ALA A 192 -19.66 5.08 -5.80
C ALA A 192 -19.41 6.39 -5.03
N VAL A 193 -20.32 6.81 -4.14
CA VAL A 193 -20.15 8.00 -3.29
C VAL A 193 -18.93 7.84 -2.37
N ILE A 194 -18.72 6.65 -1.81
CA ILE A 194 -17.58 6.37 -0.95
C ILE A 194 -16.28 6.39 -1.77
N GLU A 195 -16.30 5.93 -3.01
CA GLU A 195 -15.12 6.06 -3.89
C GLU A 195 -14.71 7.52 -4.08
N TRP A 196 -15.68 8.42 -4.34
CA TRP A 196 -15.40 9.86 -4.46
C TRP A 196 -14.83 10.44 -3.17
N LEU A 197 -15.36 10.05 -2.01
CA LEU A 197 -14.80 10.45 -0.72
C LEU A 197 -13.35 9.98 -0.55
N TYR A 198 -13.01 8.76 -0.94
CA TYR A 198 -11.63 8.26 -0.83
C TYR A 198 -10.68 9.01 -1.77
N ARG A 199 -11.14 9.40 -2.96
CA ARG A 199 -10.37 10.22 -3.90
C ARG A 199 -10.09 11.60 -3.33
N THR A 200 -11.09 12.26 -2.73
CA THR A 200 -10.92 13.58 -2.13
C THR A 200 -10.01 13.52 -0.90
N LEU A 201 -10.17 12.51 -0.04
CA LEU A 201 -9.29 12.27 1.09
C LEU A 201 -7.83 12.06 0.65
N ALA A 202 -7.59 11.24 -0.37
CA ALA A 202 -6.25 11.04 -0.91
C ALA A 202 -5.64 12.34 -1.48
N PHE A 203 -6.44 13.17 -2.15
CA PHE A 203 -6.00 14.46 -2.67
C PHE A 203 -5.64 15.44 -1.53
N ILE A 204 -6.46 15.52 -0.49
CA ILE A 204 -6.17 16.32 0.71
C ILE A 204 -4.88 15.84 1.37
N ALA A 205 -4.71 14.52 1.54
CA ALA A 205 -3.53 13.94 2.16
C ALA A 205 -2.23 14.27 1.38
N ILE A 206 -2.28 14.31 0.04
CA ILE A 206 -1.14 14.72 -0.79
C ILE A 206 -0.77 16.17 -0.55
N ILE A 207 -1.74 17.08 -0.56
CA ILE A 207 -1.48 18.50 -0.30
C ILE A 207 -0.87 18.68 1.10
N CYS A 208 -1.41 17.98 2.10
CA CYS A 208 -0.90 18.01 3.47
C CYS A 208 0.54 17.47 3.58
N ILE A 209 0.91 16.41 2.83
CA ILE A 209 2.30 15.90 2.77
C ILE A 209 3.26 16.97 2.24
N LEU A 210 2.85 17.68 1.18
CA LEU A 210 3.70 18.68 0.55
C LEU A 210 3.83 19.94 1.41
N LEU A 211 2.73 20.37 2.06
CA LEU A 211 2.73 21.48 3.00
C LEU A 211 3.61 21.21 4.22
N SER A 212 3.68 19.97 4.70
CA SER A 212 4.55 19.63 5.83
C SER A 212 6.04 19.61 5.49
N ARG A 213 6.41 19.73 4.20
CA ARG A 213 7.79 19.67 3.67
C ARG A 213 8.58 18.49 4.22
N LYS A 214 7.92 17.33 4.34
CA LYS A 214 8.54 16.06 4.75
C LYS A 214 9.05 15.25 3.56
N HIS A 215 8.43 15.44 2.41
CA HIS A 215 8.78 14.80 1.15
C HIS A 215 8.80 15.85 0.04
N TYR A 216 9.69 15.71 -0.93
CA TYR A 216 9.67 16.51 -2.15
C TYR A 216 8.45 16.14 -3.01
N THR A 217 8.04 17.06 -3.89
CA THR A 217 6.95 16.82 -4.85
C THR A 217 7.25 15.62 -5.74
N ILE A 218 8.51 15.43 -6.12
CA ILE A 218 8.94 14.28 -6.90
C ILE A 218 8.76 12.95 -6.15
N ASP A 219 8.93 12.92 -4.83
CA ASP A 219 8.77 11.71 -4.03
C ASP A 219 7.32 11.25 -3.99
N VAL A 220 6.41 12.23 -3.89
CA VAL A 220 4.97 11.99 -3.92
C VAL A 220 4.55 11.53 -5.32
N PHE A 221 5.05 12.19 -6.37
CA PHE A 221 4.79 11.77 -7.74
C PHE A 221 5.27 10.34 -8.03
N LEU A 222 6.52 10.01 -7.67
CA LEU A 222 7.07 8.67 -7.85
C LEU A 222 6.30 7.64 -7.01
N GLY A 223 5.93 7.97 -5.77
CA GLY A 223 5.10 7.11 -4.92
C GLY A 223 3.75 6.77 -5.58
N TYR A 224 3.08 7.76 -6.19
CA TYR A 224 1.85 7.55 -6.95
C TYR A 224 2.07 6.66 -8.18
N VAL A 225 3.12 6.92 -8.96
CA VAL A 225 3.47 6.17 -10.17
C VAL A 225 3.75 4.71 -9.82
N VAL A 226 4.56 4.44 -8.80
CA VAL A 226 4.92 3.09 -8.36
C VAL A 226 3.67 2.34 -7.89
N ALA A 227 2.91 2.89 -6.96
CA ALA A 227 1.71 2.24 -6.42
C ALA A 227 0.70 1.91 -7.51
N THR A 228 0.46 2.85 -8.43
CA THR A 228 -0.50 2.68 -9.53
C THR A 228 0.00 1.66 -10.56
N ASN A 229 1.27 1.72 -10.95
CA ASN A 229 1.83 0.81 -11.95
C ASN A 229 1.96 -0.61 -11.42
N VAL A 230 2.40 -0.81 -10.18
CA VAL A 230 2.48 -2.15 -9.58
C VAL A 230 1.09 -2.77 -9.49
N PHE A 231 0.10 -2.02 -9.00
CA PHE A 231 -1.28 -2.50 -8.91
C PHE A 231 -1.85 -2.86 -10.29
N ARG A 232 -1.72 -1.97 -11.28
CA ARG A 232 -2.23 -2.21 -12.63
C ARG A 232 -1.51 -3.36 -13.34
N THR A 233 -0.18 -3.45 -13.19
CA THR A 233 0.62 -4.53 -13.80
C THR A 233 0.20 -5.88 -13.21
N TYR A 234 0.05 -5.97 -11.89
CA TYR A 234 -0.43 -7.20 -11.25
C TYR A 234 -1.79 -7.63 -11.82
N HIS A 235 -2.77 -6.72 -11.87
CA HIS A 235 -4.12 -7.05 -12.31
C HIS A 235 -4.22 -7.29 -13.82
N SER A 236 -3.38 -6.64 -14.62
CA SER A 236 -3.25 -6.92 -16.05
C SER A 236 -2.71 -8.33 -16.30
N LEU A 237 -1.63 -8.70 -15.60
CA LEU A 237 -1.06 -10.05 -15.66
C LEU A 237 -2.03 -11.12 -15.18
N MET A 238 -2.73 -10.87 -14.07
CA MET A 238 -3.78 -11.73 -13.54
C MET A 238 -4.87 -11.97 -14.59
N HIS A 239 -5.29 -10.93 -15.32
CA HIS A 239 -6.36 -11.04 -16.31
C HIS A 239 -5.90 -11.89 -17.51
N SER A 240 -4.72 -11.61 -18.03
CA SER A 240 -4.14 -12.38 -19.14
C SER A 240 -3.84 -13.83 -18.77
N TYR A 241 -3.42 -14.10 -17.52
CA TYR A 241 -3.21 -15.47 -17.02
C TYR A 241 -4.50 -16.29 -17.07
N HIS A 242 -5.60 -15.76 -16.50
CA HIS A 242 -6.88 -16.46 -16.45
C HIS A 242 -7.58 -16.60 -17.82
N GLN A 243 -7.17 -15.80 -18.81
CA GLN A 243 -7.65 -15.90 -20.20
C GLN A 243 -6.73 -16.74 -21.10
N ASN A 244 -5.62 -17.27 -20.59
CA ASN A 244 -4.57 -17.92 -21.39
C ASN A 244 -3.99 -17.01 -22.50
N GLU A 245 -3.95 -15.71 -22.27
CA GLU A 245 -3.44 -14.69 -23.21
C GLU A 245 -2.17 -14.00 -22.69
N LEU A 246 -1.39 -14.69 -21.86
CA LEU A 246 -0.18 -14.13 -21.25
C LEU A 246 0.80 -13.62 -22.32
N GLU A 247 1.03 -14.40 -23.38
CA GLU A 247 1.95 -14.05 -24.48
C GLU A 247 1.52 -12.83 -25.28
N LYS A 248 0.21 -12.52 -25.33
CA LYS A 248 -0.32 -11.32 -26.00
C LYS A 248 -0.12 -10.05 -25.17
N ASN A 249 0.04 -10.18 -23.86
CA ASN A 249 0.18 -9.05 -22.96
C ASN A 249 1.65 -8.65 -22.84
N LEU A 250 1.99 -7.42 -23.22
CA LEU A 250 3.36 -6.90 -23.10
C LEU A 250 3.87 -6.92 -21.64
N HIS A 251 2.98 -6.77 -20.66
CA HIS A 251 3.35 -6.87 -19.25
C HIS A 251 3.88 -8.25 -18.86
N SER A 252 3.61 -9.31 -19.63
CA SER A 252 4.11 -10.67 -19.36
C SER A 252 5.64 -10.77 -19.38
N GLN A 253 6.33 -9.86 -20.07
CA GLN A 253 7.78 -9.78 -20.10
C GLN A 253 8.37 -9.19 -18.80
N ASN A 254 7.52 -8.76 -17.86
CA ASN A 254 7.95 -8.23 -16.59
C ASN A 254 8.47 -9.35 -15.66
N TRP A 255 9.47 -9.05 -14.84
CA TRP A 255 10.01 -9.96 -13.83
C TRP A 255 8.98 -10.38 -12.77
N LEU A 256 7.87 -9.64 -12.63
CA LEU A 256 6.75 -9.97 -11.75
C LEU A 256 5.90 -11.15 -12.22
N THR A 257 5.94 -11.50 -13.51
CA THR A 257 5.07 -12.50 -14.12
C THR A 257 5.10 -13.86 -13.43
N PRO A 258 6.26 -14.47 -13.12
CA PRO A 258 6.29 -15.77 -12.43
C PRO A 258 5.62 -15.74 -11.06
N ALA A 259 5.77 -14.62 -10.33
CA ALA A 259 5.13 -14.45 -9.02
C ALA A 259 3.61 -14.32 -9.16
N VAL A 260 3.12 -13.55 -10.14
CA VAL A 260 1.67 -13.43 -10.40
C VAL A 260 1.08 -14.79 -10.76
N VAL A 261 1.73 -15.56 -11.64
CA VAL A 261 1.27 -16.92 -12.00
C VAL A 261 1.20 -17.83 -10.76
N TYR A 262 2.19 -17.75 -9.86
CA TYR A 262 2.16 -18.49 -8.60
C TYR A 262 0.96 -18.12 -7.70
N PHE A 263 0.68 -16.83 -7.53
CA PHE A 263 -0.44 -16.37 -6.72
C PHE A 263 -1.81 -16.53 -7.38
N GLU A 264 -1.89 -16.72 -8.69
CA GLU A 264 -3.15 -16.86 -9.41
C GLU A 264 -3.52 -18.31 -9.76
N LYS A 265 -2.60 -19.28 -9.60
CA LYS A 265 -2.80 -20.69 -9.96
C LYS A 265 -4.04 -21.35 -9.35
N ASP A 266 -4.41 -20.99 -8.14
CA ASP A 266 -5.60 -21.47 -7.42
C ASP A 266 -6.65 -20.37 -7.20
N ALA A 267 -6.47 -19.18 -7.81
CA ALA A 267 -7.45 -18.10 -7.76
C ALA A 267 -8.62 -18.36 -8.71
N LEU A 268 -9.77 -17.77 -8.40
CA LEU A 268 -10.88 -17.73 -9.34
C LEU A 268 -10.57 -16.77 -10.50
N PRO A 269 -11.00 -17.12 -11.71
CA PRO A 269 -10.85 -16.24 -12.86
C PRO A 269 -11.78 -15.02 -12.72
N PRO A 270 -11.46 -13.89 -13.39
CA PRO A 270 -12.14 -12.61 -13.17
C PRO A 270 -13.64 -12.63 -13.46
N TYR A 271 -14.08 -13.45 -14.42
CA TYR A 271 -15.50 -13.55 -14.79
C TYR A 271 -16.35 -14.24 -13.72
N LEU A 272 -15.75 -15.05 -12.83
CA LEU A 272 -16.41 -15.64 -11.65
C LEU A 272 -16.17 -14.82 -10.38
N PHE A 273 -15.30 -13.81 -10.44
CA PHE A 273 -14.92 -13.01 -9.29
C PHE A 273 -15.91 -11.85 -9.09
N SER A 274 -16.89 -12.05 -8.21
CA SER A 274 -17.80 -10.97 -7.79
C SER A 274 -17.26 -10.25 -6.55
N ASN A 275 -17.43 -8.93 -6.49
CA ASN A 275 -17.05 -8.14 -5.32
C ASN A 275 -18.22 -8.11 -4.34
N VAL A 276 -18.31 -9.13 -3.49
CA VAL A 276 -19.35 -9.27 -2.46
C VAL A 276 -18.71 -9.27 -1.08
N LEU A 277 -19.21 -8.38 -0.21
CA LEU A 277 -18.81 -8.30 1.19
C LEU A 277 -19.76 -9.15 2.04
N GLN A 278 -19.20 -10.12 2.76
CA GLN A 278 -19.88 -10.98 3.71
C GLN A 278 -19.80 -10.37 5.11
N PHE A 279 -20.93 -9.89 5.61
CA PHE A 279 -21.03 -9.40 6.99
C PHE A 279 -21.25 -10.56 7.97
N PRO A 280 -20.70 -10.51 9.19
CA PRO A 280 -20.99 -11.50 10.22
C PRO A 280 -22.49 -11.58 10.47
N LYS A 281 -23.04 -12.80 10.62
CA LYS A 281 -24.48 -13.05 10.81
C LYS A 281 -25.12 -12.24 11.95
N VAL A 282 -24.32 -11.82 12.94
CA VAL A 282 -24.74 -10.96 14.06
C VAL A 282 -25.13 -9.55 13.59
N VAL A 283 -24.35 -8.95 12.70
CA VAL A 283 -24.60 -7.60 12.17
C VAL A 283 -25.83 -7.59 11.27
N THR A 284 -26.02 -8.66 10.47
CA THR A 284 -27.20 -8.80 9.60
C THR A 284 -28.50 -8.93 10.39
N ARG A 285 -28.46 -9.50 11.61
CA ARG A 285 -29.63 -9.54 12.51
C ARG A 285 -29.97 -8.18 13.11
N LEU A 286 -28.97 -7.35 13.41
CA LEU A 286 -29.16 -6.00 13.94
C LEU A 286 -29.75 -5.05 12.88
N CYS A 287 -29.17 -5.02 11.68
CA CYS A 287 -29.71 -4.19 10.59
C CYS A 287 -31.14 -4.59 10.17
N ARG A 288 -31.51 -5.86 10.32
CA ARG A 288 -32.88 -6.34 10.05
C ARG A 288 -33.86 -6.00 11.17
N LYS A 289 -33.37 -5.71 12.37
CA LYS A 289 -34.19 -5.29 13.52
C LYS A 289 -34.53 -3.80 13.47
N ASP A 290 -33.68 -3.00 12.85
CA ASP A 290 -33.87 -1.54 12.69
C ASP A 290 -34.66 -1.16 11.41
N SER A 291 -35.05 -2.14 10.58
CA SER A 291 -35.84 -1.93 9.34
C SER A 291 -37.28 -2.46 9.42
N ASN A 292 -37.72 -2.89 10.61
CA ASN A 292 -39.11 -3.25 10.94
C ASN A 292 -39.64 -2.28 11.98
#